data_AF-A0A8B7KA16-F1
#
_entry.id   AF-A0A8B7KA16-F1
#
_cell.length_a   1.000
_cell.length_b   1.000
_cell.length_c   1.000
_cell.angle_alpha   90.00
_cell.angle_beta   90.00
_cell.angle_gamma   90.00
#
_symmetry.space_group_name_H-M   'P 1'
#
loop_
_entity.id
_entity.type
_entity.pdbx_description
1 polymer ?
#
loop_
_entity_poly.entity_id
_entity_poly.type
_entity_poly.pdbx_seq_one_letter_code
_entity_poly.pdbx_strand_id
1 'polypeptide(L)'
;MASCLLAGERLIRALGPGGELEPEQLPRKLRAELETALGKKHKECQPGGTERLISFHLIRDLHQYLRERDSTLYLHELLEGSEIYFPEVVKPPRNPELVARLEKIKIQLANEEYERITRNVTCQDSRHCGTLSDLGKQVRSVKALVITIFNFIVTVAAAFVCTYLGSQYIFTEMTSVHKSVVILAAHILMQT
;
A
#
# COMPACT_ATOMS: atom_id res chain seq x y z
N MET A 1 -26.90 7.23 -4.96
CA MET A 1 -28.33 7.21 -5.34
C MET A 1 -28.37 7.19 -6.86
N ALA A 2 -29.06 6.23 -7.48
CA ALA A 2 -29.17 6.20 -8.95
C ALA A 2 -29.96 7.44 -9.40
N SER A 3 -29.36 8.28 -10.25
CA SER A 3 -29.98 9.51 -10.74
C SER A 3 -30.83 9.27 -12.00
N CYS A 4 -30.55 8.18 -12.72
CA CYS A 4 -31.13 7.86 -14.02
C CYS A 4 -31.46 6.36 -14.12
N LEU A 5 -32.34 6.04 -15.06
CA LEU A 5 -32.79 4.68 -15.33
C LEU A 5 -33.05 4.52 -16.84
N LEU A 6 -32.91 3.29 -17.32
CA LEU A 6 -33.08 2.92 -18.70
C LEU A 6 -34.55 2.68 -18.99
N ALA A 7 -35.08 3.38 -19.99
CA ALA A 7 -36.47 3.24 -20.40
C ALA A 7 -36.71 1.86 -21.04
N GLY A 8 -37.58 1.06 -20.42
CA GLY A 8 -38.05 -0.20 -21.00
C GLY A 8 -38.95 0.02 -22.21
N GLU A 9 -39.09 -1.01 -23.05
CA GLU A 9 -39.92 -0.95 -24.27
C GLU A 9 -41.39 -0.65 -23.97
N ARG A 10 -41.90 -1.13 -22.84
CA ARG A 10 -43.25 -0.87 -22.34
C ARG A 10 -43.49 0.62 -22.13
N LEU A 11 -42.61 1.28 -21.38
CA LEU A 11 -42.67 2.71 -21.11
C LEU A 11 -42.60 3.54 -22.41
N ILE A 12 -41.71 3.14 -23.32
CA ILE A 12 -41.58 3.77 -24.64
C ILE A 12 -42.88 3.69 -25.43
N ARG A 13 -43.53 2.53 -25.42
CA ARG A 13 -44.80 2.30 -26.12
C ARG A 13 -45.96 3.05 -25.45
N ALA A 14 -45.99 3.07 -24.12
CA ALA A 14 -47.03 3.74 -23.35
C ALA A 14 -47.03 5.26 -23.57
N LEU A 15 -45.86 5.86 -23.83
CA LEU A 15 -45.72 7.29 -24.14
C LEU A 15 -45.84 7.60 -25.65
N GLY A 16 -45.90 6.58 -26.51
CA GLY A 16 -46.11 6.78 -27.95
C GLY A 16 -47.54 7.26 -28.29
N PRO A 17 -47.76 7.78 -29.51
CA PRO A 17 -49.11 8.18 -29.94
C PRO A 17 -50.07 6.98 -29.92
N GLY A 18 -51.11 7.06 -29.09
CA GLY A 18 -52.07 5.99 -28.85
C GLY A 18 -51.68 4.98 -27.76
N GLY A 19 -50.65 5.30 -26.96
CA GLY A 19 -50.22 4.47 -25.84
C GLY A 19 -51.12 4.57 -24.61
N GLU A 20 -50.88 3.68 -23.63
CA GLU A 20 -51.67 3.55 -22.40
C GLU A 20 -51.74 4.84 -21.57
N LEU A 21 -50.78 5.76 -21.73
CA LEU A 21 -50.74 7.04 -21.04
C LEU A 21 -51.50 8.17 -21.74
N GLU A 22 -51.98 7.97 -22.98
CA GLU A 22 -52.82 8.93 -23.71
C GLU A 22 -54.16 9.26 -23.02
N PRO A 23 -54.97 8.28 -22.58
CA PRO A 23 -56.27 8.55 -21.94
C PRO A 23 -56.18 9.31 -20.61
N GLU A 24 -55.04 9.24 -19.91
CA GLU A 24 -54.82 9.87 -18.59
C GLU A 24 -54.60 11.40 -18.65
N GLN A 25 -54.53 12.00 -19.85
CA GLN A 25 -54.34 13.46 -20.05
C GLN A 25 -53.21 14.05 -19.19
N LEU A 26 -52.02 13.44 -19.26
CA LEU A 26 -50.85 13.91 -18.51
C LEU A 26 -50.57 15.41 -18.79
N PRO A 27 -50.02 16.15 -17.81
CA PRO A 27 -49.61 17.53 -18.02
C PRO A 27 -48.69 17.65 -19.24
N ARG A 28 -49.04 18.54 -20.19
CA ARG A 28 -48.29 18.74 -21.44
C ARG A 28 -46.79 18.99 -21.22
N LYS A 29 -46.44 19.62 -20.10
CA LYS A 29 -45.05 19.87 -19.68
C LYS A 29 -44.29 18.56 -19.41
N LEU A 30 -44.89 17.64 -18.65
CA LEU A 30 -44.27 16.37 -18.28
C LEU A 30 -44.18 15.40 -19.46
N ARG A 31 -45.22 15.36 -20.31
CA ARG A 31 -45.15 14.58 -21.56
C ARG A 31 -44.01 15.07 -22.44
N ALA A 32 -43.89 16.38 -22.65
CA ALA A 32 -42.80 16.94 -23.43
C ALA A 32 -41.41 16.63 -22.82
N GLU A 33 -41.26 16.69 -21.49
CA GLU A 33 -40.00 16.35 -20.81
C GLU A 33 -39.65 14.86 -20.94
N LEU A 34 -40.63 13.96 -20.86
CA LEU A 34 -40.42 12.53 -21.04
C LEU A 34 -40.10 12.18 -22.50
N GLU A 35 -40.84 12.74 -23.47
CA GLU A 35 -40.59 12.57 -24.90
C GLU A 35 -39.21 13.11 -25.31
N THR A 36 -38.81 14.26 -24.77
CA THR A 36 -37.48 14.82 -25.03
C THR A 36 -36.37 13.99 -24.40
N ALA A 37 -36.59 13.41 -23.21
CA ALA A 37 -35.65 12.47 -22.60
C ALA A 37 -35.52 11.18 -23.44
N LEU A 38 -36.63 10.68 -23.97
CA LEU A 38 -36.67 9.49 -24.85
C LEU A 38 -36.07 9.74 -26.25
N GLY A 39 -36.21 10.95 -26.78
CA GLY A 39 -35.64 11.35 -28.07
C GLY A 39 -34.12 11.55 -28.02
N LYS A 40 -33.58 11.90 -26.85
CA LYS A 40 -32.14 12.01 -26.61
C LYS A 40 -31.53 10.61 -26.45
N LYS A 41 -31.14 10.00 -27.57
CA LYS A 41 -30.25 8.82 -27.57
C LYS A 41 -28.91 9.23 -26.98
N HIS A 42 -28.60 8.82 -25.75
CA HIS A 42 -27.29 9.09 -25.18
C HIS A 42 -26.24 8.20 -25.87
N LYS A 43 -25.14 8.80 -26.34
CA LYS A 43 -24.12 8.11 -27.15
C LYS A 43 -22.95 7.54 -26.34
N GLU A 44 -23.02 7.55 -25.01
CA GLU A 44 -21.88 7.17 -24.18
C GLU A 44 -22.27 6.10 -23.16
N CYS A 45 -22.04 4.84 -23.52
CA CYS A 45 -21.11 3.90 -22.88
C CYS A 45 -21.27 2.56 -23.59
N GLN A 46 -20.21 2.07 -24.24
CA GLN A 46 -20.08 0.78 -24.93
C GLN A 46 -20.64 0.63 -26.37
N PRO A 47 -19.96 -0.17 -27.22
CA PRO A 47 -20.38 -0.47 -28.58
C PRO A 47 -21.46 -1.56 -28.57
N GLY A 48 -22.74 -1.19 -28.46
CA GLY A 48 -23.82 -2.18 -28.60
C GLY A 48 -25.26 -1.78 -28.35
N GLY A 49 -25.55 -0.67 -27.66
CA GLY A 49 -26.93 -0.34 -27.24
C GLY A 49 -27.28 1.13 -27.43
N THR A 50 -28.46 1.40 -28.02
CA THR A 50 -29.01 2.77 -28.06
C THR A 50 -29.87 3.01 -26.83
N GLU A 51 -29.21 3.22 -25.70
CA GLU A 51 -29.87 3.31 -24.40
C GLU A 51 -30.57 4.69 -24.21
N ARG A 52 -31.85 4.66 -23.83
CA ARG A 52 -32.66 5.86 -23.55
C ARG A 52 -32.73 6.05 -22.03
N LEU A 53 -32.10 7.12 -21.55
CA LEU A 53 -32.02 7.43 -20.13
C LEU A 53 -33.14 8.39 -19.70
N ILE A 54 -33.89 8.03 -18.66
CA ILE A 54 -34.90 8.88 -18.02
C ILE A 54 -34.41 9.21 -16.60
N SER A 55 -34.61 10.45 -16.16
CA SER A 55 -34.26 10.86 -14.80
C SER A 55 -35.30 10.35 -13.79
N PHE A 56 -34.84 9.98 -12.59
CA PHE A 56 -35.72 9.44 -11.55
C PHE A 56 -36.80 10.45 -11.11
N HIS A 57 -36.51 11.76 -11.19
CA HIS A 57 -37.46 12.82 -10.86
C HIS A 57 -38.73 12.76 -11.71
N LEU A 58 -38.59 12.55 -13.02
CA LEU A 58 -39.72 12.53 -13.95
C LEU A 58 -40.66 11.35 -13.69
N ILE A 59 -40.11 10.20 -13.29
CA ILE A 59 -40.90 9.04 -12.91
C ILE A 59 -41.63 9.25 -11.59
N ARG A 60 -40.97 9.90 -10.63
CA ARG A 60 -41.60 10.24 -9.36
C ARG A 60 -42.78 11.18 -9.58
N ASP A 61 -42.62 12.17 -10.46
CA ASP A 61 -43.71 13.08 -10.82
C ASP A 61 -44.84 12.30 -11.50
N LEU A 62 -44.53 11.48 -12.50
CA LEU A 62 -45.50 10.61 -13.18
C LEU A 62 -46.28 9.74 -12.18
N HIS A 63 -45.59 9.10 -11.24
CA HIS A 63 -46.21 8.30 -10.18
C HIS A 63 -47.14 9.13 -9.29
N GLN A 64 -46.73 10.35 -8.91
CA GLN A 64 -47.55 11.26 -8.13
C GLN A 64 -48.83 11.62 -8.90
N TYR A 65 -48.72 11.91 -10.20
CA TYR A 65 -49.88 12.20 -11.04
C TYR A 65 -50.85 11.02 -11.20
N LEU A 66 -50.33 9.81 -11.42
CA LEU A 66 -51.18 8.61 -11.50
C LEU A 66 -51.90 8.33 -10.18
N ARG A 67 -51.23 8.59 -9.06
CA ARG A 67 -51.82 8.43 -7.73
C ARG A 67 -52.91 9.45 -7.43
N GLU A 68 -52.74 10.70 -7.85
CA GLU A 68 -53.75 11.76 -7.65
C GLU A 68 -55.00 11.55 -8.50
N ARG A 69 -54.88 10.81 -9.61
CA ARG A 69 -55.97 10.52 -10.55
C ARG A 69 -56.68 9.20 -10.27
N ASP A 70 -56.23 8.43 -9.26
CA ASP A 70 -56.64 7.05 -9.01
C ASP A 70 -56.64 6.20 -10.30
N SER A 71 -55.57 6.35 -11.08
CA SER A 71 -55.41 5.67 -12.37
C SER A 71 -55.36 4.15 -12.18
N THR A 72 -55.87 3.41 -13.16
CA THR A 72 -55.83 1.93 -13.17
C THR A 72 -54.44 1.38 -13.53
N LEU A 73 -53.55 2.23 -14.04
CA LEU A 73 -52.21 1.87 -14.46
C LEU A 73 -51.23 1.93 -13.30
N TYR A 74 -50.56 0.82 -13.02
CA TYR A 74 -49.54 0.79 -11.99
C TYR A 74 -48.15 1.11 -12.54
N LEU A 75 -47.38 1.89 -11.77
CA LEU A 75 -46.02 2.28 -12.19
C LEU A 75 -45.10 1.08 -12.44
N HIS A 76 -45.24 0.01 -11.65
CA HIS A 76 -44.39 -1.17 -11.80
C HIS A 76 -44.66 -1.93 -13.11
N GLU A 77 -45.87 -1.85 -13.66
CA GLU A 77 -46.22 -2.43 -14.96
C GLU A 77 -45.61 -1.58 -16.09
N LEU A 78 -45.64 -0.25 -15.95
CA LEU A 78 -45.00 0.67 -16.91
C LEU A 78 -43.47 0.55 -16.90
N LEU A 79 -42.88 0.26 -15.74
CA LEU A 79 -41.45 0.06 -15.55
C LEU A 79 -41.00 -1.39 -15.82
N GLU A 80 -41.89 -2.27 -16.28
CA GLU A 80 -41.51 -3.62 -16.68
C GLU A 80 -40.49 -3.57 -17.83
N GLY A 81 -39.31 -4.15 -17.60
CA GLY A 81 -38.19 -4.11 -18.56
C GLY A 81 -37.37 -2.81 -18.52
N SER A 82 -37.57 -1.95 -17.52
CA SER A 82 -36.64 -0.85 -17.23
C SER A 82 -35.50 -1.33 -16.32
N GLU A 83 -34.29 -0.84 -16.57
CA GLU A 83 -33.10 -1.17 -15.78
C GLU A 83 -32.56 0.07 -15.07
N ILE A 84 -31.94 -0.10 -13.91
CA ILE A 84 -31.32 1.02 -13.18
C ILE A 84 -29.97 1.31 -13.80
N TYR A 85 -29.79 2.52 -14.34
CA TYR A 85 -28.50 2.93 -14.91
C TYR A 85 -27.52 3.26 -13.79
N PHE A 86 -26.44 2.50 -13.71
CA PHE A 86 -25.32 2.80 -12.84
C PHE A 86 -24.20 3.44 -13.67
N PRO A 87 -23.86 4.72 -13.46
CA PRO A 87 -22.77 5.33 -14.20
C PRO A 87 -21.48 4.58 -13.91
N GLU A 88 -20.88 4.00 -14.95
CA GLU A 88 -19.62 3.29 -14.81
C GLU A 88 -18.55 4.30 -14.39
N VAL A 89 -17.97 4.10 -13.20
CA VAL A 89 -16.90 4.96 -12.70
C VAL A 89 -15.70 4.78 -13.62
N VAL A 90 -15.41 5.81 -14.42
CA VAL A 90 -14.22 5.85 -15.29
C VAL A 90 -13.00 5.69 -14.39
N LYS A 91 -12.37 4.51 -14.47
CA LYS A 91 -11.13 4.25 -13.73
C LYS A 91 -10.04 5.11 -14.35
N PRO A 92 -9.34 5.96 -13.57
CA PRO A 92 -8.27 6.77 -14.12
C PRO A 92 -7.20 5.88 -14.76
N PRO A 93 -6.56 6.34 -15.86
CA PRO A 93 -5.52 5.57 -16.53
C PRO A 93 -4.40 5.25 -15.55
N ARG A 94 -3.99 3.98 -15.48
CA ARG A 94 -2.93 3.53 -14.58
C ARG A 94 -1.60 4.17 -15.01
N ASN A 95 -0.85 4.68 -14.05
CA ASN A 95 0.49 5.19 -14.29
C ASN A 95 1.38 4.08 -14.89
N PRO A 96 2.04 4.30 -16.04
CA PRO A 96 2.87 3.30 -16.73
C PRO A 96 3.98 2.73 -15.84
N GLU A 97 4.52 3.52 -14.91
CA GLU A 97 5.52 3.06 -13.95
C GLU A 97 4.98 1.99 -13.00
N LEU A 98 3.71 2.12 -12.58
CA LEU A 98 3.07 1.14 -11.70
C LEU A 98 2.77 -0.17 -12.43
N VAL A 99 2.41 -0.09 -13.72
CA VAL A 99 2.21 -1.29 -14.55
C VAL A 99 3.52 -2.04 -14.73
N ALA A 100 4.61 -1.32 -15.06
CA ALA A 100 5.93 -1.92 -15.18
C ALA A 100 6.41 -2.57 -13.87
N ARG A 101 6.10 -1.97 -12.70
CA ARG A 101 6.38 -2.58 -11.39
C ARG A 101 5.57 -3.84 -11.16
N LEU A 102 4.29 -3.85 -11.52
CA LEU A 102 3.43 -5.03 -11.39
C LEU A 102 3.90 -6.18 -12.26
N GLU A 103 4.32 -5.91 -13.49
CA GLU A 103 4.88 -6.92 -14.39
C GLU A 103 6.17 -7.52 -13.81
N LYS A 104 7.06 -6.68 -13.25
CA LYS A 104 8.25 -7.14 -12.55
C LYS A 104 7.91 -8.02 -11.35
N ILE A 105 6.96 -7.61 -10.50
CA ILE A 105 6.51 -8.39 -9.34
C ILE A 105 5.90 -9.72 -9.79
N LYS A 106 5.09 -9.72 -10.86
CA LYS A 106 4.47 -10.93 -11.41
C LYS A 106 5.52 -11.92 -11.88
N ILE A 107 6.54 -11.45 -12.59
CA ILE A 107 7.66 -12.28 -13.05
C ILE A 107 8.44 -12.83 -11.84
N GLN A 108 8.71 -12.00 -10.82
CA GLN A 108 9.42 -12.41 -9.61
C GLN A 108 8.67 -13.51 -8.85
N LEU A 109 7.36 -13.34 -8.64
CA LEU A 109 6.54 -14.34 -7.96
C LEU A 109 6.45 -15.64 -8.75
N ALA A 110 6.32 -15.55 -10.08
CA ALA A 110 6.30 -16.73 -10.94
C ALA A 110 7.64 -17.50 -10.88
N ASN A 111 8.76 -16.78 -10.85
CA ASN A 111 10.08 -17.40 -10.71
C ASN A 111 10.25 -18.02 -9.33
N GLU A 112 9.86 -17.34 -8.25
CA GLU A 112 9.94 -17.89 -6.89
C GLU A 112 9.07 -19.14 -6.74
N GLU A 113 7.88 -19.15 -7.34
CA GLU A 113 7.00 -20.31 -7.37
C GLU A 113 7.59 -21.45 -8.20
N TYR A 114 8.16 -21.15 -9.37
CA TYR A 114 8.87 -22.12 -10.19
C TYR A 114 10.01 -22.78 -9.40
N GLU A 115 10.89 -21.98 -8.79
CA GLU A 115 12.00 -22.46 -7.96
C GLU A 115 11.50 -23.32 -6.80
N ARG A 116 10.41 -22.93 -6.13
CA ARG A 116 9.82 -23.71 -5.04
C ARG A 116 9.36 -25.09 -5.50
N ILE A 117 8.72 -25.17 -6.68
CA ILE A 117 8.19 -26.41 -7.26
C ILE A 117 9.34 -27.31 -7.73
N THR A 118 10.37 -26.74 -8.37
CA THR A 118 11.50 -27.50 -8.95
C THR A 118 12.61 -27.81 -7.94
N ARG A 119 12.61 -27.19 -6.75
CA ARG A 119 13.60 -27.37 -5.69
C ARG A 119 13.89 -28.83 -5.33
N ASN A 120 12.88 -29.70 -5.38
CA ASN A 120 13.03 -31.11 -5.01
C ASN A 120 13.58 -31.99 -6.14
N VAL A 121 13.54 -31.49 -7.38
CA VAL A 121 14.04 -32.19 -8.58
C VAL A 121 15.54 -31.91 -8.75
N THR A 122 15.98 -30.69 -8.44
CA THR A 122 17.40 -30.29 -8.49
C THR A 122 18.07 -30.53 -7.14
N CYS A 123 18.54 -31.76 -6.89
CA CYS A 123 19.29 -32.08 -5.66
C CYS A 123 20.61 -31.29 -5.46
N GLN A 124 21.02 -30.46 -6.44
CA GLN A 124 22.29 -29.74 -6.46
C GLN A 124 22.31 -28.48 -5.57
N ASP A 125 21.16 -27.85 -5.29
CA ASP A 125 21.07 -26.58 -4.52
C ASP A 125 21.09 -26.74 -3.00
N SER A 126 20.96 -27.97 -2.52
CA SER A 126 21.08 -28.31 -1.08
C SER A 126 22.46 -27.95 -0.49
N ARG A 127 23.48 -27.70 -1.33
CA ARG A 127 24.82 -27.25 -0.89
C ARG A 127 24.94 -25.72 -0.71
N HIS A 128 24.08 -24.90 -1.32
CA HIS A 128 24.15 -23.43 -1.24
C HIS A 128 23.12 -22.82 -0.28
N CYS A 129 22.00 -23.50 -0.02
CA CYS A 129 20.99 -23.05 0.95
C CYS A 129 21.36 -23.35 2.42
N GLY A 130 22.65 -23.56 2.73
CA GLY A 130 23.16 -23.60 4.10
C GLY A 130 23.71 -22.25 4.57
N THR A 131 24.10 -21.37 3.65
CA THR A 131 24.97 -20.24 3.94
C THR A 131 24.29 -19.16 4.80
N LEU A 132 23.02 -18.81 4.57
CA LEU A 132 22.34 -17.77 5.36
C LEU A 132 22.08 -18.17 6.82
N SER A 133 21.73 -19.45 7.06
CA SER A 133 21.58 -19.98 8.43
C SER A 133 22.94 -20.10 9.13
N ASP A 134 23.98 -20.47 8.37
CA ASP A 134 25.34 -20.58 8.89
C ASP A 134 25.97 -19.20 9.19
N LEU A 135 25.65 -18.18 8.40
CA LEU A 135 26.08 -16.79 8.66
C LEU A 135 25.48 -16.25 9.96
N GLY A 136 24.20 -16.54 10.22
CA GLY A 136 23.53 -16.17 11.48
C GLY A 136 24.16 -16.83 12.72
N LYS A 137 24.66 -18.06 12.58
CA LYS A 137 25.40 -18.77 13.63
C LYS A 137 26.83 -18.24 13.78
N GLN A 138 27.49 -17.92 12.66
CA GLN A 138 28.83 -17.32 12.64
C GLN A 138 28.84 -15.96 13.33
N VAL A 139 27.89 -15.06 13.06
CA VAL A 139 27.86 -13.75 13.73
C VAL A 139 27.68 -13.85 15.24
N ARG A 140 27.00 -14.90 15.72
CA ARG A 140 26.87 -15.17 17.16
C ARG A 140 28.17 -15.69 17.77
N SER A 141 28.90 -16.54 17.05
CA SER A 141 30.21 -17.07 17.46
C SER A 141 31.30 -16.00 17.44
N VAL A 142 31.33 -15.15 16.40
CA VAL A 142 32.33 -14.08 16.22
C VAL A 142 32.20 -13.00 17.30
N LYS A 143 30.98 -12.71 17.78
CA LYS A 143 30.77 -11.73 18.86
C LYS A 143 31.57 -12.06 20.12
N ALA A 144 31.61 -13.32 20.53
CA ALA A 144 32.35 -13.73 21.72
C ALA A 144 33.87 -13.57 21.52
N LEU A 145 34.38 -13.99 20.36
CA LEU A 145 35.80 -13.88 20.01
C LEU A 145 36.26 -12.41 19.93
N VAL A 146 35.44 -11.53 19.35
CA VAL A 146 35.75 -10.09 19.27
C VAL A 146 35.86 -9.46 20.66
N ILE A 147 34.97 -9.82 21.59
CA ILE A 147 35.02 -9.33 22.98
C ILE A 147 36.31 -9.80 23.67
N THR A 148 36.72 -11.06 23.45
CA THR A 148 37.95 -11.61 24.03
C THR A 148 39.21 -10.91 23.47
N ILE A 149 39.29 -10.68 22.16
CA ILE A 149 40.43 -9.98 21.54
C ILE A 149 40.48 -8.53 22.00
N PHE A 150 39.33 -7.86 22.08
CA PHE A 150 39.26 -6.48 22.58
C PHE A 150 39.75 -6.39 24.03
N ASN A 151 39.29 -7.28 24.91
CA ASN A 151 39.73 -7.32 26.30
C ASN A 151 41.24 -7.59 26.42
N PHE A 152 41.78 -8.48 25.58
CA PHE A 152 43.22 -8.73 25.52
C PHE A 152 44.02 -7.47 25.12
N ILE A 153 43.61 -6.78 24.05
CA ILE A 153 44.28 -5.55 23.60
C ILE A 153 44.21 -4.46 24.68
N VAL A 154 43.05 -4.29 25.32
CA VAL A 154 42.88 -3.32 26.42
C VAL A 154 43.78 -3.66 27.60
N THR A 155 43.91 -4.94 27.95
CA THR A 155 44.77 -5.39 29.06
C THR A 155 46.25 -5.16 28.75
N VAL A 156 46.70 -5.49 27.53
CA VAL A 156 48.08 -5.27 27.10
C VAL A 156 48.41 -3.77 27.02
N ALA A 157 47.49 -2.95 26.50
CA ALA A 157 47.66 -1.51 26.45
C ALA A 157 47.69 -0.89 27.85
N ALA A 158 46.79 -1.31 28.74
CA ALA A 158 46.76 -0.87 30.13
C ALA A 158 48.04 -1.28 30.87
N ALA A 159 48.52 -2.51 30.69
CA ALA A 159 49.78 -2.97 31.25
C ALA A 159 50.96 -2.14 30.73
N PHE A 160 51.03 -1.86 29.43
CA PHE A 160 52.07 -1.04 28.83
C PHE A 160 52.09 0.39 29.40
N VAL A 161 50.92 1.04 29.45
CA VAL A 161 50.78 2.38 30.04
C VAL A 161 51.11 2.36 31.53
N CYS A 162 50.65 1.34 32.27
CA CYS A 162 50.93 1.18 33.69
C CYS A 162 52.43 0.95 33.96
N THR A 163 53.13 0.16 33.14
CA THR A 163 54.58 -0.02 33.26
C THR A 163 55.34 1.26 32.88
N TYR A 164 54.90 1.98 31.84
CA TYR A 164 55.54 3.23 31.43
C TYR A 164 55.39 4.34 32.47
N LEU A 165 54.15 4.58 32.93
CA LEU A 165 53.86 5.56 33.98
C LEU A 165 54.40 5.11 35.34
N GLY A 166 54.27 3.83 35.68
CA GLY A 166 54.80 3.25 36.91
C GLY A 166 56.31 3.31 36.97
N SER A 167 57.02 3.10 35.85
CA SER A 167 58.47 3.28 35.77
C SER A 167 58.88 4.74 36.02
N GLN A 168 58.17 5.71 35.43
CA GLN A 168 58.38 7.14 35.69
C GLN A 168 58.11 7.52 37.16
N TYR A 169 57.07 6.93 37.77
CA TYR A 169 56.68 7.24 39.16
C TYR A 169 57.60 6.61 40.20
N ILE A 170 57.92 5.32 40.04
CA ILE A 170 58.84 4.60 40.93
C ILE A 170 60.25 5.19 40.81
N PHE A 171 60.71 5.56 39.61
CA PHE A 171 62.03 6.16 39.44
C PHE A 171 62.11 7.60 39.96
N THR A 172 61.02 8.37 39.90
CA THR A 172 60.96 9.74 40.47
C THR A 172 61.03 9.72 42.00
N GLU A 173 60.28 8.83 42.66
CA GLU A 173 60.32 8.69 44.13
C GLU A 173 61.64 8.07 44.61
N MET A 174 62.14 7.01 43.95
CA MET A 174 63.38 6.37 44.37
C MET A 174 64.61 7.24 44.11
N THR A 175 64.64 8.02 43.02
CA THR A 175 65.78 8.92 42.78
C THR A 175 65.74 10.18 43.63
N SER A 176 64.58 10.68 44.07
CA SER A 176 64.51 11.81 45.00
C SER A 176 64.96 11.42 46.41
N VAL A 177 64.56 10.24 46.89
CA VAL A 177 64.98 9.70 48.20
C VAL A 177 66.46 9.30 48.19
N HIS A 178 66.93 8.64 47.12
CA HIS A 178 68.37 8.34 47.02
C HIS A 178 69.22 9.60 46.89
N LYS A 179 68.79 10.61 46.11
CA LYS A 179 69.54 11.88 46.01
C LYS A 179 69.55 12.64 47.34
N SER A 180 68.43 12.71 48.06
CA SER A 180 68.38 13.40 49.36
C SER A 180 69.22 12.69 50.43
N VAL A 181 69.19 11.36 50.48
CA VAL A 181 70.02 10.57 51.41
C VAL A 181 71.52 10.70 51.09
N VAL A 182 71.90 10.67 49.80
CA VAL A 182 73.31 10.84 49.40
C VAL A 182 73.81 12.25 49.69
N ILE A 183 73.00 13.28 49.48
CA ILE A 183 73.35 14.67 49.80
C ILE A 183 73.50 14.86 51.31
N LEU A 184 72.59 14.30 52.12
CA LEU A 184 72.67 14.38 53.58
C LEU A 184 73.90 13.63 54.12
N ALA A 185 74.20 12.45 53.58
CA ALA A 185 75.37 11.67 53.95
C ALA A 185 76.68 12.38 53.57
N ALA A 186 76.75 13.00 52.38
CA ALA A 186 77.90 13.78 51.96
C ALA A 186 78.11 15.02 52.83
N HIS A 187 77.04 15.71 53.23
CA HIS A 187 77.13 16.86 54.14
C HIS A 187 77.63 16.45 55.54
N ILE A 188 77.18 15.31 56.06
CA ILE A 188 77.64 14.79 57.36
C ILE A 188 79.13 14.44 57.30
N LEU A 189 79.61 13.83 56.22
CA LEU A 189 81.00 13.43 56.06
C LEU A 189 81.98 14.61 55.87
N MET A 190 81.47 15.77 55.42
CA MET A 190 82.28 16.98 55.22
C MET A 190 82.37 17.86 56.47
N GLN A 191 81.60 17.56 57.52
CA GLN A 191 81.53 18.33 58.76
C GLN A 191 82.18 17.59 59.96
N THR A 192 82.66 16.37 59.75
CA THR A 192 83.53 15.58 60.66
C THR A 192 84.99 15.72 60.28
#